data_AF-A0A6G4CVR5-F1
#
_entry.id   AF-A0A6G4CVR5-F1
#
_cell.length_a   1.000
_cell.length_b   1.000
_cell.length_c   1.000
_cell.angle_alpha   90.00
_cell.angle_beta   90.00
_cell.angle_gamma   90.00
#
_symmetry.space_group_name_H-M   'P 1'
#
loop_
_entity.id
_entity.type
_entity.pdbx_description
1 polymer ?
#
loop_
_entity_poly.entity_id
_entity_poly.type
_entity_poly.pdbx_seq_one_letter_code
_entity_poly.pdbx_strand_id
1 'polypeptide(L)'
;MKKITMEEIKKDNKLKRVLVFFITFLFMYVVLVTSFVTKKYDLQEGDIAKVDIKAPREIKDEVSTKARLQQALESVPIQYTKRTEVKAEILNEINSFFSQVNSLKDKRIDEKQKVQQLDQNGKINISERELSQILNLDKSELKSMQDVLIKVISDVYENVNISDDSQKDNAQDIKKAQEYVYSKIKMSKITNPLRQLAINIAYSEIKPNFYYDKEKTEELKKETLKNTPPVMIKKDQTIVKEGEPVSKYQLDLLKDIGLLNNNNNFEWYIFIGLGVLIVLVLFIQYI
;
A
#
# COMPACT_ATOMS: atom_id res chain seq x y z
N MET A 1 60.81 40.00 28.71
CA MET A 1 60.37 39.58 27.36
C MET A 1 61.30 40.21 26.34
N LYS A 2 62.07 39.42 25.59
CA LYS A 2 62.95 39.93 24.52
C LYS A 2 62.06 40.38 23.35
N LYS A 3 62.11 41.66 22.98
CA LYS A 3 61.44 42.15 21.77
C LYS A 3 62.24 41.66 20.56
N ILE A 4 61.71 40.68 19.85
CA ILE A 4 62.29 40.21 18.58
C ILE A 4 62.11 41.37 17.58
N THR A 5 63.22 41.96 17.14
CA THR A 5 63.23 43.03 16.13
C THR A 5 63.24 42.46 14.72
N MET A 6 62.66 43.18 13.75
CA MET A 6 62.59 42.74 12.34
C MET A 6 63.96 42.43 11.72
N GLU A 7 65.03 43.01 12.27
CA GLU A 7 66.41 42.74 11.84
C GLU A 7 66.93 41.37 12.27
N GLU A 8 66.52 40.84 13.43
CA GLU A 8 66.93 39.52 13.93
C GLU A 8 66.28 38.39 13.10
N ILE A 9 65.03 38.57 12.68
CA ILE A 9 64.30 37.66 11.79
C ILE A 9 65.00 37.53 10.43
N LYS A 10 65.66 38.60 9.97
CA LYS A 10 66.34 38.64 8.67
C LYS A 10 67.71 37.93 8.68
N LYS A 11 68.28 37.61 9.84
CA LYS A 11 69.62 37.03 9.99
C LYS A 11 69.63 35.53 10.30
N ASP A 12 68.56 34.98 10.87
CA ASP A 12 68.45 33.55 11.21
C ASP A 12 67.64 32.76 10.17
N ASN A 13 68.29 31.80 9.51
CA ASN A 13 67.67 30.95 8.48
C ASN A 13 66.59 30.01 9.06
N LYS A 14 66.65 29.65 10.35
CA LYS A 14 65.60 28.85 11.00
C LYS A 14 64.35 29.67 11.25
N LEU A 15 64.50 30.92 11.71
CA LEU A 15 63.37 31.83 11.93
C LEU A 15 62.65 32.16 10.62
N LYS A 16 63.39 32.37 9.51
CA LYS A 16 62.78 32.56 8.19
C LYS A 16 61.94 31.36 7.74
N ARG A 17 62.44 30.13 7.94
CA ARG A 17 61.74 28.90 7.53
C ARG A 17 60.42 28.72 8.29
N VAL A 18 60.43 28.99 9.61
CA VAL A 18 59.22 28.95 10.46
C VAL A 18 58.24 30.04 10.07
N LEU A 19 58.72 31.24 9.75
CA LEU A 19 57.88 32.36 9.33
C LEU A 19 57.18 32.08 7.99
N VAL A 20 57.90 31.54 7.01
CA VAL A 20 57.30 31.13 5.73
C VAL A 20 56.27 30.01 5.93
N PHE A 21 56.57 29.00 6.77
CA PHE A 21 55.60 27.95 7.10
C PHE A 21 54.30 28.51 7.67
N PHE A 22 54.39 29.43 8.64
CA PHE A 22 53.21 30.00 9.29
C PHE A 22 52.38 30.85 8.33
N ILE A 23 53.02 31.66 7.48
CA ILE A 23 52.32 32.47 6.48
C ILE A 23 51.60 31.57 5.47
N THR A 24 52.25 30.52 4.98
CA THR A 24 51.65 29.56 4.05
C THR A 24 50.49 28.79 4.68
N PHE A 25 50.64 28.35 5.93
CA PHE A 25 49.56 27.74 6.70
C PHE A 25 48.36 28.68 6.81
N LEU A 26 48.58 29.93 7.24
CA LEU A 26 47.50 30.89 7.45
C LEU A 26 46.79 31.20 6.13
N PHE A 27 47.55 31.41 5.05
CA PHE A 27 46.99 31.66 3.72
C PHE A 27 46.14 30.48 3.25
N MET A 28 46.66 29.25 3.32
CA MET A 28 45.95 28.04 2.91
C MET A 28 44.72 27.76 3.78
N TYR A 29 44.83 27.96 5.09
CA TYR A 29 43.72 27.79 6.03
C TYR A 29 42.60 28.78 5.74
N VAL A 30 42.90 30.08 5.58
CA VAL A 30 41.88 31.10 5.27
C VAL A 30 41.20 30.80 3.95
N VAL A 31 41.96 30.49 2.89
CA VAL A 31 41.38 30.16 1.57
C VAL A 31 40.45 28.95 1.67
N LEU A 32 40.89 27.87 2.33
CA LEU A 32 40.08 26.65 2.43
C LEU A 32 38.86 26.85 3.32
N VAL A 33 38.98 27.50 4.47
CA VAL A 33 37.85 27.76 5.39
C VAL A 33 36.74 28.53 4.68
N THR A 34 37.06 29.54 3.85
CA THR A 34 36.03 30.29 3.10
C THR A 34 35.23 29.42 2.14
N SER A 35 35.80 28.32 1.64
CA SER A 35 35.11 27.36 0.77
C SER A 35 34.14 26.43 1.52
N PHE A 36 34.29 26.26 2.84
CA PHE A 36 33.45 25.36 3.64
C PHE A 36 32.26 26.06 4.29
N VAL A 37 32.28 27.39 4.41
CA VAL A 37 31.20 28.14 5.06
C VAL A 37 29.99 28.22 4.13
N THR A 38 28.95 27.45 4.46
CA THR A 38 27.64 27.56 3.80
C THR A 38 26.83 28.68 4.44
N LYS A 39 26.13 29.49 3.65
CA LYS A 39 25.25 30.55 4.16
C LYS A 39 24.07 29.92 4.89
N LYS A 40 23.90 30.25 6.18
CA LYS A 40 22.75 29.84 7.00
C LYS A 40 21.77 30.99 7.19
N TYR A 41 20.49 30.66 7.31
CA TYR A 41 19.39 31.58 7.52
C TYR A 41 18.78 31.35 8.91
N ASP A 42 18.53 32.42 9.65
CA ASP A 42 17.80 32.39 10.91
C ASP A 42 16.34 32.74 10.61
N LEU A 43 15.49 31.73 10.56
CA LEU A 43 14.08 31.82 10.16
C LEU A 43 13.23 30.95 11.09
N GLN A 44 12.07 31.47 11.47
CA GLN A 44 11.03 30.78 12.23
C GLN A 44 9.73 30.66 11.43
N GLU A 45 8.81 29.82 11.90
CA GLU A 45 7.55 29.58 11.21
C GLU A 45 6.72 30.87 11.22
N GLY A 46 6.25 31.30 10.06
CA GLY A 46 5.50 32.54 9.88
C GLY A 46 6.37 33.79 9.65
N ASP A 47 7.70 33.71 9.75
CA ASP A 47 8.58 34.82 9.39
C ASP A 47 8.44 35.18 7.91
N ILE A 48 8.54 36.47 7.58
CA ILE A 48 8.55 36.92 6.19
C ILE A 48 9.97 36.82 5.64
N ALA A 49 10.15 36.04 4.57
CA ALA A 49 11.45 35.86 3.94
C ALA A 49 11.95 37.16 3.30
N LYS A 50 13.18 37.55 3.62
CA LYS A 50 13.81 38.78 3.10
C LYS A 50 14.50 38.60 1.75
N VAL A 51 14.74 37.36 1.34
CA VAL A 51 15.41 36.99 0.08
C VAL A 51 14.90 35.63 -0.38
N ASP A 52 14.99 35.38 -1.68
CA ASP A 52 14.81 34.05 -2.24
C ASP A 52 15.90 33.09 -1.72
N ILE A 53 15.46 31.93 -1.21
CA ILE A 53 16.35 30.84 -0.80
C ILE A 53 16.17 29.69 -1.77
N LYS A 54 17.26 29.33 -2.46
CA LYS A 54 17.30 28.28 -3.49
C LYS A 54 18.07 27.05 -3.01
N ALA A 55 17.72 25.89 -3.56
CA ALA A 55 18.42 24.64 -3.28
C ALA A 55 19.85 24.66 -3.87
N PRO A 56 20.91 24.44 -3.06
CA PRO A 56 22.30 24.52 -3.54
C PRO A 56 22.72 23.30 -4.36
N ARG A 57 21.98 22.19 -4.23
CA ARG A 57 22.16 20.93 -4.94
C ARG A 57 20.84 20.21 -5.07
N GLU A 58 20.80 19.19 -5.92
CA GLU A 58 19.66 18.30 -5.96
C GLU A 58 19.57 17.49 -4.66
N ILE A 59 18.37 17.45 -4.09
CA ILE A 59 18.08 16.80 -2.81
C ILE A 59 16.76 16.04 -2.91
N LYS A 60 16.62 14.99 -2.11
CA LYS A 60 15.36 14.29 -1.92
C LYS A 60 14.52 15.04 -0.90
N ASP A 61 13.29 15.37 -1.27
CA ASP A 61 12.31 15.90 -0.34
C ASP A 61 11.64 14.73 0.40
N GLU A 62 12.08 14.48 1.63
CA GLU A 62 11.58 13.37 2.43
C GLU A 62 10.09 13.52 2.80
N VAL A 63 9.61 14.75 3.01
CA VAL A 63 8.21 14.99 3.39
C VAL A 63 7.28 14.71 2.21
N SER A 64 7.54 15.34 1.06
CA SER A 64 6.73 15.11 -0.13
C SER A 64 6.89 13.69 -0.65
N THR A 65 8.07 13.08 -0.51
CA THR A 65 8.28 11.68 -0.92
C THR A 65 7.44 10.74 -0.08
N LYS A 66 7.42 10.91 1.25
CA LYS A 66 6.57 10.10 2.13
C LYS A 66 5.08 10.29 1.82
N ALA A 67 4.64 11.53 1.60
CA ALA A 67 3.26 11.83 1.22
C ALA A 67 2.89 11.16 -0.11
N ARG A 68 3.75 11.25 -1.14
CA ARG A 68 3.56 10.58 -2.43
C ARG A 68 3.52 9.06 -2.30
N LEU A 69 4.42 8.47 -1.50
CA LEU A 69 4.42 7.03 -1.24
C LEU A 69 3.14 6.57 -0.54
N GLN A 70 2.69 7.34 0.46
CA GLN A 70 1.45 7.03 1.17
C GLN A 70 0.24 7.12 0.25
N GLN A 71 0.12 8.18 -0.56
CA GLN A 71 -0.96 8.31 -1.54
C GLN A 71 -0.95 7.16 -2.56
N ALA A 72 0.24 6.76 -3.02
CA ALA A 72 0.39 5.63 -3.93
C ALA A 72 -0.07 4.32 -3.27
N LEU A 73 0.31 4.09 -2.01
CA LEU A 73 -0.11 2.92 -1.21
C LEU A 73 -1.62 2.88 -0.96
N GLU A 74 -2.23 4.02 -0.62
CA GLU A 74 -3.67 4.15 -0.40
C GLU A 74 -4.48 3.93 -1.69
N SER A 75 -3.87 4.24 -2.83
CA SER A 75 -4.46 4.02 -4.16
C SER A 75 -4.31 2.58 -4.65
N VAL A 76 -3.58 1.70 -3.94
CA VAL A 76 -3.40 0.30 -4.36
C VAL A 76 -4.74 -0.44 -4.23
N PRO A 77 -5.29 -0.97 -5.33
CA PRO A 77 -6.53 -1.73 -5.27
C PRO A 77 -6.32 -3.04 -4.51
N ILE A 78 -7.29 -3.37 -3.65
CA ILE A 78 -7.37 -4.66 -2.99
C ILE A 78 -7.51 -5.76 -4.06
N GLN A 79 -6.67 -6.78 -3.97
CA GLN A 79 -6.69 -7.91 -4.89
C GLN A 79 -7.59 -9.02 -4.36
N TYR A 80 -8.21 -9.73 -5.29
CA TYR A 80 -9.09 -10.86 -5.00
C TYR A 80 -8.74 -12.02 -5.91
N THR A 81 -8.95 -13.24 -5.40
CA THR A 81 -8.76 -14.48 -6.14
C THR A 81 -10.07 -15.25 -6.22
N LYS A 82 -10.44 -15.62 -7.45
CA LYS A 82 -11.61 -16.44 -7.72
C LYS A 82 -11.32 -17.90 -7.35
N ARG A 83 -12.10 -18.45 -6.42
CA ARG A 83 -12.06 -19.88 -6.07
C ARG A 83 -13.00 -20.64 -6.98
N THR A 84 -12.42 -21.38 -7.92
CA THR A 84 -13.18 -22.15 -8.91
C THR A 84 -13.78 -23.42 -8.29
N GLU A 85 -13.23 -23.86 -7.16
CA GLU A 85 -13.66 -25.05 -6.41
C GLU A 85 -15.07 -24.89 -5.83
N VAL A 86 -15.43 -23.67 -5.41
CA VAL A 86 -16.74 -23.35 -4.82
C VAL A 86 -17.88 -23.75 -5.76
N LYS A 87 -17.72 -23.52 -7.07
CA LYS A 87 -18.69 -23.96 -8.07
C LYS A 87 -18.88 -25.47 -8.03
N ALA A 88 -17.79 -26.24 -8.04
CA ALA A 88 -17.84 -27.70 -8.05
C ALA A 88 -18.46 -28.26 -6.75
N GLU A 89 -18.11 -27.67 -5.61
CA GLU A 89 -18.67 -28.03 -4.30
C GLU A 89 -20.20 -27.86 -4.29
N ILE A 90 -20.71 -26.72 -4.73
CA ILE A 90 -22.15 -26.42 -4.71
C ILE A 90 -22.92 -27.30 -5.70
N LEU A 91 -22.36 -27.54 -6.89
CA LEU A 91 -22.97 -28.47 -7.84
C LEU A 91 -23.05 -29.90 -7.27
N ASN A 92 -22.03 -30.32 -6.51
CA ASN A 92 -22.05 -31.60 -5.80
C ASN A 92 -23.07 -31.62 -4.66
N GLU A 93 -23.24 -30.51 -3.93
CA GLU A 93 -24.26 -30.37 -2.87
C GLU A 93 -25.67 -30.51 -3.44
N ILE A 94 -25.96 -29.84 -4.56
CA ILE A 94 -27.25 -29.98 -5.28
C ILE A 94 -27.45 -31.43 -5.74
N ASN A 95 -26.46 -32.04 -6.37
CA ASN A 95 -26.55 -33.44 -6.82
C ASN A 95 -26.79 -34.42 -5.67
N SER A 96 -26.09 -34.22 -4.54
CA SER A 96 -26.25 -35.04 -3.35
C SER A 96 -27.65 -34.89 -2.76
N PHE A 97 -28.15 -33.65 -2.63
CA PHE A 97 -29.50 -33.38 -2.16
C PHE A 97 -30.57 -34.09 -2.99
N PHE A 98 -30.57 -33.94 -4.32
CA PHE A 98 -31.56 -34.60 -5.17
C PHE A 98 -31.41 -36.13 -5.18
N SER A 99 -30.20 -36.66 -5.00
CA SER A 99 -29.97 -38.09 -4.85
C SER A 99 -30.57 -38.62 -3.54
N GLN A 100 -30.42 -37.88 -2.44
CA GLN A 100 -31.04 -38.20 -1.15
C GLN A 100 -32.56 -38.16 -1.24
N VAL A 101 -33.13 -37.11 -1.84
CA VAL A 101 -34.59 -36.99 -2.07
C VAL A 101 -35.12 -38.20 -2.85
N ASN A 102 -34.47 -38.59 -3.95
CA ASN A 102 -34.87 -39.77 -4.73
C ASN A 102 -34.76 -41.06 -3.92
N SER A 103 -33.71 -41.24 -3.12
CA SER A 103 -33.54 -42.43 -2.28
C SER A 103 -34.63 -42.56 -1.21
N LEU A 104 -35.07 -41.43 -0.63
CA LEU A 104 -36.10 -41.39 0.41
C LEU A 104 -37.50 -41.54 -0.15
N LYS A 105 -37.73 -41.13 -1.40
CA LYS A 105 -39.01 -41.37 -2.08
C LYS A 105 -39.36 -42.85 -2.13
N ASP A 106 -38.38 -43.70 -2.45
CA ASP A 106 -38.59 -45.14 -2.59
C ASP A 106 -38.68 -45.88 -1.23
N LYS A 107 -38.35 -45.22 -0.11
CA LYS A 107 -38.51 -45.79 1.24
C LYS A 107 -39.96 -45.73 1.72
N ARG A 108 -40.42 -46.82 2.34
CA ARG A 108 -41.73 -46.95 3.00
C ARG A 108 -41.69 -46.44 4.46
N ILE A 109 -41.29 -45.19 4.64
CA ILE A 109 -41.30 -44.50 5.93
C ILE A 109 -42.25 -43.30 5.87
N ASP A 110 -42.66 -42.78 7.02
CA ASP A 110 -43.59 -41.65 7.11
C ASP A 110 -42.99 -40.38 6.49
N GLU A 111 -43.83 -39.53 5.88
CA GLU A 111 -43.38 -38.30 5.22
C GLU A 111 -42.66 -37.36 6.20
N LYS A 112 -43.13 -37.27 7.45
CA LYS A 112 -42.47 -36.47 8.49
C LYS A 112 -41.07 -36.98 8.81
N GLN A 113 -40.87 -38.30 8.78
CA GLN A 113 -39.55 -38.91 8.96
C GLN A 113 -38.64 -38.66 7.76
N LYS A 114 -39.18 -38.61 6.53
CA LYS A 114 -38.40 -38.24 5.33
C LYS A 114 -37.92 -36.80 5.40
N VAL A 115 -38.80 -35.87 5.76
CA VAL A 115 -38.46 -34.45 5.94
C VAL A 115 -37.38 -34.29 6.99
N GLN A 116 -37.53 -34.92 8.16
CA GLN A 116 -36.54 -34.86 9.22
C GLN A 116 -35.16 -35.42 8.80
N GLN A 117 -35.14 -36.51 8.00
CA GLN A 117 -33.88 -37.05 7.48
C GLN A 117 -33.22 -36.13 6.45
N LEU A 118 -33.99 -35.42 5.63
CA LEU A 118 -33.46 -34.44 4.67
C LEU A 118 -32.96 -33.18 5.37
N ASP A 119 -33.63 -32.73 6.43
CA ASP A 119 -33.23 -31.56 7.19
C ASP A 119 -31.92 -31.81 7.98
N GLN A 120 -31.80 -32.97 8.62
CA GLN A 120 -30.62 -33.32 9.42
C GLN A 120 -29.37 -33.64 8.59
N ASN A 121 -29.54 -34.20 7.38
CA ASN A 121 -28.42 -34.62 6.52
C ASN A 121 -28.20 -33.67 5.34
N GLY A 122 -29.09 -32.70 5.14
CA GLY A 122 -29.04 -31.73 4.07
C GLY A 122 -28.04 -30.62 4.37
N LYS A 123 -27.24 -30.27 3.36
CA LYS A 123 -26.38 -29.08 3.39
C LYS A 123 -27.04 -27.83 2.84
N ILE A 124 -28.22 -27.99 2.23
CA ILE A 124 -29.00 -26.91 1.62
C ILE A 124 -30.01 -26.42 2.65
N ASN A 125 -29.99 -25.12 2.94
CA ASN A 125 -30.92 -24.52 3.88
C ASN A 125 -32.31 -24.34 3.23
N ILE A 126 -33.23 -25.26 3.54
CA ILE A 126 -34.58 -25.32 2.98
C ILE A 126 -35.58 -25.54 4.13
N SER A 127 -36.74 -24.89 4.09
CA SER A 127 -37.76 -25.09 5.12
C SER A 127 -38.44 -26.46 5.02
N GLU A 128 -38.93 -26.98 6.15
CA GLU A 128 -39.68 -28.25 6.20
C GLU A 128 -40.87 -28.28 5.22
N ARG A 129 -41.53 -27.14 5.02
CA ARG A 129 -42.64 -26.99 4.06
C ARG A 129 -42.16 -27.23 2.63
N GLU A 130 -41.05 -26.62 2.25
CA GLU A 130 -40.47 -26.77 0.92
C GLU A 130 -39.93 -28.18 0.69
N LEU A 131 -39.31 -28.81 1.70
CA LEU A 131 -38.90 -30.21 1.66
C LEU A 131 -40.09 -31.15 1.40
N SER A 132 -41.21 -30.91 2.07
CA SER A 132 -42.46 -31.66 1.85
C SER A 132 -42.98 -31.46 0.43
N GLN A 133 -42.95 -30.23 -0.11
CA GLN A 133 -43.34 -29.97 -1.50
C GLN A 133 -42.45 -30.70 -2.50
N ILE A 134 -41.12 -30.72 -2.27
CA ILE A 134 -40.14 -31.42 -3.12
C ILE A 134 -40.37 -32.94 -3.09
N LEU A 135 -40.69 -33.50 -1.92
CA LEU A 135 -41.02 -34.92 -1.76
C LEU A 135 -42.31 -35.33 -2.50
N ASN A 136 -43.25 -34.41 -2.68
CA ASN A 136 -44.52 -34.66 -3.38
C ASN A 136 -44.44 -34.55 -4.91
N LEU A 137 -43.33 -34.05 -5.46
CA LEU A 137 -43.11 -33.97 -6.92
C LEU A 137 -43.05 -35.37 -7.55
N ASP A 138 -43.20 -35.49 -8.85
CA ASP A 138 -42.86 -36.75 -9.52
C ASP A 138 -41.33 -36.85 -9.80
N LYS A 139 -40.85 -38.02 -10.28
CA LYS A 139 -39.41 -38.21 -10.57
C LYS A 139 -38.95 -37.37 -11.77
N SER A 140 -39.83 -37.10 -12.74
CA SER A 140 -39.54 -36.29 -13.93
C SER A 140 -39.40 -34.81 -13.56
N GLU A 141 -40.30 -34.29 -12.71
CA GLU A 141 -40.27 -32.95 -12.16
C GLU A 141 -39.03 -32.70 -11.32
N LEU A 142 -38.66 -33.65 -10.44
CA LEU A 142 -37.40 -33.58 -9.68
C LEU A 142 -36.19 -33.50 -10.60
N LYS A 143 -36.13 -34.35 -11.62
CA LYS A 143 -35.01 -34.37 -12.57
C LYS A 143 -34.93 -33.06 -13.35
N SER A 144 -36.07 -32.56 -13.83
CA SER A 144 -36.14 -31.27 -14.53
C SER A 144 -35.67 -30.11 -13.65
N MET A 145 -36.10 -30.09 -12.38
CA MET A 145 -35.71 -29.07 -11.41
C MET A 145 -34.20 -29.14 -11.08
N GLN A 146 -33.65 -30.34 -10.88
CA GLN A 146 -32.22 -30.55 -10.65
C GLN A 146 -31.39 -30.04 -11.85
N ASP A 147 -31.77 -30.38 -13.08
CA ASP A 147 -31.04 -29.98 -14.28
C ASP A 147 -31.08 -28.45 -14.49
N VAL A 148 -32.22 -27.81 -14.20
CA VAL A 148 -32.33 -26.35 -14.20
C VAL A 148 -31.43 -25.73 -13.15
N LEU A 149 -31.46 -26.23 -11.91
CA LEU A 149 -30.63 -25.70 -10.81
C LEU A 149 -29.14 -25.81 -11.12
N ILE A 150 -28.67 -26.98 -11.57
CA ILE A 150 -27.27 -27.20 -11.95
C ILE A 150 -26.84 -26.21 -13.02
N LYS A 151 -27.67 -26.04 -14.07
CA LYS A 151 -27.38 -25.12 -15.16
C LYS A 151 -27.33 -23.66 -14.67
N VAL A 152 -28.34 -23.23 -13.92
CA VAL A 152 -28.44 -21.84 -13.43
C VAL A 152 -27.30 -21.51 -12.49
N ILE A 153 -27.00 -22.40 -11.53
CA ILE A 153 -25.89 -22.20 -10.61
C ILE A 153 -24.56 -22.20 -11.36
N SER A 154 -24.35 -23.12 -12.31
CA SER A 154 -23.15 -23.10 -13.15
C SER A 154 -22.99 -21.75 -13.85
N ASP A 155 -24.04 -21.23 -14.46
CA ASP A 155 -24.04 -19.93 -15.13
C ASP A 155 -23.73 -18.78 -14.14
N VAL A 156 -24.30 -18.80 -12.93
CA VAL A 156 -24.06 -17.77 -11.91
C VAL A 156 -22.58 -17.71 -11.55
N TYR A 157 -21.96 -18.85 -11.21
CA TYR A 157 -20.56 -18.87 -10.78
C TYR A 157 -19.56 -18.59 -11.93
N GLU A 158 -19.98 -18.76 -13.19
CA GLU A 158 -19.21 -18.34 -14.36
C GLU A 158 -19.26 -16.83 -14.59
N ASN A 159 -20.44 -16.22 -14.42
CA ASN A 159 -20.71 -14.84 -14.85
C ASN A 159 -20.70 -13.82 -13.70
N VAL A 160 -20.82 -14.26 -12.45
CA VAL A 160 -20.91 -13.40 -11.27
C VAL A 160 -19.78 -13.73 -10.30
N ASN A 161 -19.11 -12.68 -9.84
CA ASN A 161 -18.16 -12.75 -8.75
C ASN A 161 -18.86 -12.24 -7.49
N ILE A 162 -18.82 -13.05 -6.44
CA ILE A 162 -19.47 -12.81 -5.16
C ILE A 162 -18.38 -12.70 -4.13
N SER A 163 -18.19 -11.48 -3.59
CA SER A 163 -17.17 -11.21 -2.59
C SER A 163 -17.44 -11.96 -1.28
N ASP A 164 -16.36 -12.29 -0.56
CA ASP A 164 -16.38 -12.94 0.75
C ASP A 164 -16.74 -12.01 1.91
N ASP A 165 -17.17 -10.77 1.64
CA ASP A 165 -17.57 -9.76 2.63
C ASP A 165 -16.43 -9.27 3.55
N SER A 166 -15.20 -9.74 3.33
CA SER A 166 -14.08 -9.51 4.26
C SER A 166 -13.55 -8.07 4.22
N GLN A 167 -13.62 -7.42 3.05
CA GLN A 167 -13.09 -6.07 2.82
C GLN A 167 -14.14 -5.11 2.23
N LYS A 168 -15.23 -5.65 1.68
CA LYS A 168 -16.30 -4.89 1.04
C LYS A 168 -17.62 -5.64 1.21
N ASP A 169 -18.66 -4.90 1.61
CA ASP A 169 -20.03 -5.40 1.68
C ASP A 169 -20.43 -6.14 0.39
N ASN A 170 -20.79 -7.40 0.53
CA ASN A 170 -21.18 -8.25 -0.60
C ASN A 170 -22.68 -8.20 -0.95
N ALA A 171 -23.49 -7.39 -0.25
CA ALA A 171 -24.94 -7.34 -0.48
C ALA A 171 -25.32 -7.00 -1.93
N GLN A 172 -24.57 -6.14 -2.61
CA GLN A 172 -24.79 -5.83 -4.03
C GLN A 172 -24.45 -7.02 -4.94
N ASP A 173 -23.43 -7.79 -4.60
CA ASP A 173 -23.02 -8.96 -5.38
C ASP A 173 -24.05 -10.09 -5.22
N ILE A 174 -24.54 -10.29 -4.00
CA ILE A 174 -25.64 -11.23 -3.71
C ILE A 174 -26.90 -10.83 -4.49
N LYS A 175 -27.30 -9.56 -4.47
CA LYS A 175 -28.46 -9.09 -5.25
C LYS A 175 -28.31 -9.37 -6.75
N LYS A 176 -27.13 -9.09 -7.32
CA LYS A 176 -26.85 -9.40 -8.73
C LYS A 176 -26.96 -10.89 -9.03
N ALA A 177 -26.41 -11.74 -8.15
CA ALA A 177 -26.54 -13.19 -8.29
C ALA A 177 -28.01 -13.64 -8.21
N GLN A 178 -28.78 -13.07 -7.28
CA GLN A 178 -30.21 -13.36 -7.13
C GLN A 178 -31.05 -12.92 -8.33
N GLU A 179 -30.77 -11.76 -8.90
CA GLU A 179 -31.40 -11.26 -10.13
C GLU A 179 -31.07 -12.17 -11.32
N TYR A 180 -29.82 -12.61 -11.42
CA TYR A 180 -29.37 -13.55 -12.45
C TYR A 180 -30.11 -14.89 -12.35
N VAL A 181 -30.17 -15.47 -11.14
CA VAL A 181 -30.92 -16.69 -10.84
C VAL A 181 -32.39 -16.53 -11.22
N TYR A 182 -33.04 -15.46 -10.77
CA TYR A 182 -34.45 -15.21 -11.02
C TYR A 182 -34.75 -15.14 -12.52
N SER A 183 -33.95 -14.37 -13.26
CA SER A 183 -34.08 -14.22 -14.71
C SER A 183 -33.94 -15.56 -15.43
N LYS A 184 -32.89 -16.32 -15.13
CA LYS A 184 -32.61 -17.61 -15.79
C LYS A 184 -33.67 -18.67 -15.47
N ILE A 185 -34.12 -18.76 -14.23
CA ILE A 185 -35.18 -19.69 -13.85
C ILE A 185 -36.52 -19.29 -14.50
N LYS A 186 -36.84 -18.00 -14.57
CA LYS A 186 -38.06 -17.51 -15.25
C LYS A 186 -38.08 -17.85 -16.74
N MET A 187 -36.92 -17.84 -17.39
CA MET A 187 -36.77 -18.22 -18.81
C MET A 187 -36.73 -19.75 -19.03
N SER A 188 -36.63 -20.55 -17.96
CA SER A 188 -36.60 -22.00 -18.06
C SER A 188 -38.00 -22.59 -18.28
N LYS A 189 -38.06 -23.86 -18.72
CA LYS A 189 -39.32 -24.58 -18.97
C LYS A 189 -40.02 -25.09 -17.70
N ILE A 190 -39.62 -24.64 -16.51
CA ILE A 190 -40.15 -25.12 -15.23
C ILE A 190 -41.56 -24.56 -14.96
N THR A 191 -42.45 -25.39 -14.40
CA THR A 191 -43.85 -25.01 -14.09
C THR A 191 -43.91 -23.98 -12.94
N ASN A 192 -45.00 -23.22 -12.85
CA ASN A 192 -45.15 -22.13 -11.87
C ASN A 192 -44.93 -22.58 -10.40
N PRO A 193 -45.47 -23.71 -9.91
CA PRO A 193 -45.27 -24.13 -8.52
C PRO A 193 -43.82 -24.54 -8.22
N LEU A 194 -43.15 -25.18 -9.19
CA LEU A 194 -41.75 -25.60 -9.10
C LEU A 194 -40.78 -24.42 -9.16
N ARG A 195 -41.17 -23.34 -9.85
CA ARG A 195 -40.33 -22.17 -10.05
C ARG A 195 -39.90 -21.52 -8.74
N GLN A 196 -40.84 -21.35 -7.80
CA GLN A 196 -40.54 -20.70 -6.53
C GLN A 196 -39.59 -21.56 -5.68
N LEU A 197 -39.80 -22.87 -5.66
CA LEU A 197 -38.91 -23.81 -4.98
C LEU A 197 -37.50 -23.75 -5.57
N ALA A 198 -37.39 -23.73 -6.90
CA ALA A 198 -36.09 -23.64 -7.57
C ALA A 198 -35.37 -22.31 -7.26
N ILE A 199 -36.10 -21.20 -7.20
CA ILE A 199 -35.51 -19.90 -6.82
C ILE A 199 -34.98 -19.95 -5.39
N ASN A 200 -35.77 -20.48 -4.45
CA ASN A 200 -35.40 -20.50 -3.04
C ASN A 200 -34.16 -21.38 -2.80
N ILE A 201 -34.10 -22.57 -3.42
CA ILE A 201 -32.92 -23.44 -3.37
C ILE A 201 -31.71 -22.78 -4.03
N ALA A 202 -31.90 -22.15 -5.19
CA ALA A 202 -30.78 -21.48 -5.86
C ALA A 202 -30.24 -20.33 -5.00
N TYR A 203 -31.11 -19.58 -4.30
CA TYR A 203 -30.70 -18.51 -3.41
C TYR A 203 -29.93 -18.99 -2.18
N SER A 204 -30.31 -20.12 -1.57
CA SER A 204 -29.56 -20.69 -0.44
C SER A 204 -28.16 -21.17 -0.84
N GLU A 205 -27.93 -21.42 -2.13
CA GLU A 205 -26.65 -21.85 -2.69
C GLU A 205 -25.80 -20.70 -3.28
N ILE A 206 -26.22 -19.45 -3.11
CA ILE A 206 -25.41 -18.27 -3.43
C ILE A 206 -24.41 -18.06 -2.28
N LYS A 207 -23.15 -18.41 -2.52
CA LYS A 207 -22.03 -18.35 -1.59
C LYS A 207 -20.86 -17.59 -2.24
N PRO A 208 -19.95 -16.99 -1.45
CA PRO A 208 -18.80 -16.29 -1.99
C PRO A 208 -17.87 -17.19 -2.81
N ASN A 209 -17.46 -16.70 -3.99
CA ASN A 209 -16.45 -17.32 -4.85
C ASN A 209 -15.25 -16.41 -5.13
N PHE A 210 -15.25 -15.19 -4.61
CA PHE A 210 -14.23 -14.18 -4.88
C PHE A 210 -13.65 -13.66 -3.56
N TYR A 211 -12.49 -14.19 -3.19
CA TYR A 211 -11.93 -14.03 -1.84
C TYR A 211 -10.80 -13.02 -1.84
N TYR A 212 -10.68 -12.25 -0.76
CA TYR A 212 -9.58 -11.32 -0.58
C TYR A 212 -8.24 -12.05 -0.65
N ASP A 213 -7.36 -11.58 -1.52
CA ASP A 213 -6.00 -12.10 -1.68
C ASP A 213 -5.01 -11.14 -1.02
N LYS A 214 -4.72 -11.43 0.26
CA LYS A 214 -3.78 -10.64 1.06
C LYS A 214 -2.38 -10.67 0.48
N GLU A 215 -1.93 -11.83 0.01
CA GLU A 215 -0.57 -12.00 -0.51
C GLU A 215 -0.37 -11.16 -1.78
N LYS A 216 -1.26 -11.27 -2.75
CA LYS A 216 -1.22 -10.44 -3.98
C LYS A 216 -1.36 -8.96 -3.70
N THR A 217 -2.21 -8.58 -2.73
CA THR A 217 -2.37 -7.17 -2.36
C THR A 217 -1.09 -6.61 -1.75
N GLU A 218 -0.45 -7.35 -0.84
CA GLU A 218 0.80 -6.93 -0.21
C GLU A 218 1.98 -6.95 -1.20
N GLU A 219 2.00 -7.90 -2.14
CA GLU A 219 2.96 -7.90 -3.25
C GLU A 219 2.80 -6.66 -4.12
N LEU A 220 1.57 -6.33 -4.53
CA LEU A 220 1.29 -5.13 -5.32
C LEU A 220 1.65 -3.84 -4.57
N LYS A 221 1.45 -3.79 -3.25
CA LYS A 221 1.92 -2.68 -2.42
C LYS A 221 3.45 -2.56 -2.44
N LYS A 222 4.17 -3.67 -2.32
CA LYS A 222 5.65 -3.68 -2.40
C LYS A 222 6.14 -3.23 -3.78
N GLU A 223 5.49 -3.67 -4.85
CA GLU A 223 5.80 -3.21 -6.21
C GLU A 223 5.52 -1.72 -6.38
N THR A 224 4.39 -1.24 -5.86
CA THR A 224 4.02 0.18 -5.87
C THR A 224 5.08 1.02 -5.16
N LEU A 225 5.59 0.57 -4.01
CA LEU A 225 6.68 1.23 -3.29
C LEU A 225 7.98 1.29 -4.10
N LYS A 226 8.35 0.20 -4.77
CA LYS A 226 9.56 0.16 -5.62
C LYS A 226 9.43 1.07 -6.85
N ASN A 227 8.23 1.15 -7.42
CA ASN A 227 7.97 1.86 -8.67
C ASN A 227 7.60 3.35 -8.46
N THR A 228 7.36 3.78 -7.22
CA THR A 228 7.05 5.18 -6.92
C THR A 228 8.35 5.99 -6.76
N PRO A 229 8.67 6.90 -7.71
CA PRO A 229 9.89 7.68 -7.62
C PRO A 229 9.81 8.71 -6.49
N PRO A 230 10.95 9.01 -5.85
CA PRO A 230 11.01 10.05 -4.83
C PRO A 230 10.74 11.44 -5.43
N VAL A 231 10.28 12.36 -4.59
CA VAL A 231 10.17 13.78 -4.96
C VAL A 231 11.54 14.40 -4.80
N MET A 232 12.09 14.89 -5.91
CA MET A 232 13.40 15.54 -5.94
C MET A 232 13.22 17.04 -6.10
N ILE A 233 13.96 17.80 -5.31
CA ILE A 233 14.10 19.25 -5.47
C ILE A 233 15.38 19.48 -6.24
N LYS A 234 15.26 20.15 -7.38
CA LYS A 234 16.38 20.36 -8.29
C LYS A 234 17.28 21.48 -7.76
N LYS A 235 18.55 21.44 -8.18
CA LYS A 235 19.48 22.54 -7.95
C LYS A 235 18.88 23.85 -8.47
N ASP A 236 19.08 24.94 -7.73
CA ASP A 236 18.63 26.30 -8.02
C ASP A 236 17.10 26.48 -7.99
N GLN A 237 16.33 25.46 -7.62
CA GLN A 237 14.90 25.58 -7.35
C GLN A 237 14.67 26.42 -6.09
N THR A 238 13.76 27.39 -6.18
CA THR A 238 13.37 28.23 -5.03
C THR A 238 12.59 27.40 -4.02
N ILE A 239 13.08 27.38 -2.77
CA ILE A 239 12.44 26.72 -1.63
C ILE A 239 11.56 27.72 -0.88
N VAL A 240 12.13 28.88 -0.58
CA VAL A 240 11.44 30.00 0.06
C VAL A 240 11.53 31.19 -0.87
N LYS A 241 10.41 31.85 -1.09
CA LYS A 241 10.31 33.02 -1.95
C LYS A 241 10.26 34.30 -1.11
N GLU A 242 10.94 35.33 -1.57
CA GLU A 242 10.95 36.65 -0.93
C GLU A 242 9.53 37.21 -0.76
N GLY A 243 9.27 37.80 0.40
CA GLY A 243 8.00 38.45 0.72
C GLY A 243 6.88 37.49 1.14
N GLU A 244 7.10 36.18 1.11
CA GLU A 244 6.12 35.17 1.55
C GLU A 244 6.43 34.67 2.97
N PRO A 245 5.41 34.33 3.78
CA PRO A 245 5.61 33.74 5.10
C PRO A 245 6.19 32.34 4.98
N VAL A 246 7.23 32.05 5.77
CA VAL A 246 7.91 30.76 5.76
C VAL A 246 7.02 29.71 6.43
N SER A 247 6.72 28.65 5.69
CA SER A 247 5.97 27.49 6.20
C SER A 247 6.87 26.53 6.98
N LYS A 248 6.26 25.73 7.86
CA LYS A 248 6.96 24.64 8.56
C LYS A 248 7.66 23.66 7.62
N TYR A 249 7.01 23.29 6.52
CA TYR A 249 7.58 22.40 5.51
C TYR A 249 8.87 22.98 4.90
N GLN A 250 8.88 24.28 4.60
CA GLN A 250 10.09 24.95 4.10
C GLN A 250 11.20 24.99 5.15
N LEU A 251 10.88 25.19 6.42
CA LEU A 251 11.87 25.16 7.51
C LEU A 251 12.50 23.78 7.68
N ASP A 252 11.68 22.73 7.71
CA ASP A 252 12.14 21.34 7.81
C ASP A 252 13.06 21.02 6.62
N LEU A 253 12.68 21.43 5.42
CA LEU A 253 13.51 21.25 4.23
C LEU A 253 14.83 22.03 4.30
N LEU A 254 14.81 23.31 4.72
CA LEU A 254 16.02 24.12 4.91
C LEU A 254 16.95 23.54 5.99
N LYS A 255 16.37 22.93 7.02
CA LYS A 255 17.09 22.23 8.08
C LYS A 255 17.76 20.95 7.54
N ASP A 256 17.06 20.15 6.75
CA ASP A 256 17.58 18.91 6.16
C ASP A 256 18.78 19.16 5.22
N ILE A 257 18.83 20.33 4.58
CA ILE A 257 19.97 20.74 3.73
C ILE A 257 21.02 21.61 4.41
N GLY A 258 20.89 21.84 5.72
CA GLY A 258 21.85 22.60 6.50
C GLY A 258 21.88 24.10 6.21
N LEU A 259 20.85 24.64 5.54
CA LEU A 259 20.70 26.07 5.29
C LEU A 259 20.00 26.81 6.44
N LEU A 260 19.37 26.10 7.39
CA LEU A 260 18.80 26.71 8.59
C LEU A 260 19.86 26.83 9.70
N ASN A 261 19.93 27.99 10.34
CA ASN A 261 20.84 28.21 11.47
C ASN A 261 20.34 27.48 12.71
N ASN A 262 20.90 26.31 12.99
CA ASN A 262 20.62 25.57 14.21
C ASN A 262 21.76 25.81 15.21
N ASN A 263 21.48 26.57 16.29
CA ASN A 263 22.47 27.02 17.27
C ASN A 263 23.24 25.88 17.98
N ASN A 264 22.81 24.62 17.86
CA ASN A 264 23.43 23.49 18.56
C ASN A 264 24.49 22.71 17.74
N ASN A 265 24.63 22.94 16.43
CA ASN A 265 25.47 22.10 15.57
C ASN A 265 26.54 22.91 14.82
N PHE A 266 27.30 23.74 15.52
CA PHE A 266 28.52 24.32 14.93
C PHE A 266 29.57 23.20 14.79
N GLU A 267 29.84 22.78 13.55
CA GLU A 267 30.74 21.66 13.22
C GLU A 267 32.23 22.04 13.42
N TRP A 268 32.59 22.46 14.63
CA TRP A 268 33.94 22.90 15.02
C TRP A 268 35.03 21.87 14.66
N TYR A 269 34.68 20.58 14.69
CA TYR A 269 35.58 19.48 14.34
C TYR A 269 36.06 19.54 12.88
N ILE A 270 35.27 20.06 11.94
CA ILE A 270 35.69 20.21 10.53
C ILE A 270 36.81 21.24 10.43
N PHE A 271 36.67 22.37 11.14
CA PHE A 271 37.66 23.45 11.13
C PHE A 271 38.98 23.03 11.78
N ILE A 272 38.92 22.21 12.83
CA ILE A 272 40.12 21.65 13.46
C ILE A 272 40.76 20.59 12.57
N GLY A 273 39.96 19.66 12.01
CA GLY A 273 40.45 18.62 11.11
C GLY A 273 41.16 19.22 9.88
N LEU A 274 40.60 20.27 9.30
CA LEU A 274 41.22 21.03 8.22
C LEU A 274 42.58 21.61 8.66
N GLY A 275 42.64 22.24 9.84
CA GLY A 275 43.89 22.78 10.38
C GLY A 275 44.97 21.71 10.55
N VAL A 276 44.62 20.56 11.13
CA VAL A 276 45.53 19.42 11.31
C VAL A 276 46.02 18.89 9.96
N LEU A 277 45.12 18.73 8.98
CA LEU A 277 45.48 18.25 7.65
C LEU A 277 46.48 19.18 6.95
N ILE A 278 46.27 20.50 7.02
CA ILE A 278 47.20 21.47 6.44
C ILE A 278 48.57 21.40 7.14
N VAL A 279 48.59 21.29 8.47
CA VAL A 279 49.85 21.15 9.23
C VAL A 279 50.60 19.90 8.81
N LEU A 280 49.92 18.76 8.64
CA LEU A 280 50.54 17.51 8.21
C LEU A 280 51.13 17.61 6.79
N VAL A 281 50.38 18.19 5.85
CA VAL A 281 50.85 18.39 4.46
C VAL A 281 52.08 19.29 4.43
N LEU A 282 52.05 20.42 5.15
CA LEU A 282 53.18 21.33 5.21
C LEU A 282 54.37 20.72 5.98
N PHE A 283 54.13 19.89 6.99
CA PHE A 283 55.20 19.22 7.72
C PHE A 283 55.99 18.27 6.81
N ILE A 284 55.31 17.50 5.96
CA ILE A 284 55.95 16.62 4.97
C ILE A 284 56.81 17.42 3.98
N GLN A 285 56.35 18.59 3.55
CA GLN A 285 57.08 19.44 2.60
C GLN A 285 58.32 20.11 3.22
N TYR A 286 58.35 20.28 4.54
CA TYR A 286 59.40 21.01 5.26
C TYR A 286 60.39 20.12 6.03
N ILE A 287 60.15 18.80 6.10
CA ILE A 287 61.15 17.77 6.37
C ILE A 287 62.20 17.78 5.25
#